data_AF-A0A9W9LSI3-F1
#
_entry.id   AF-A0A9W9LSI3-F1
#
_cell.length_a   1.000
_cell.length_b   1.000
_cell.length_c   1.000
_cell.angle_alpha   90.00
_cell.angle_beta   90.00
_cell.angle_gamma   90.00
#
_symmetry.space_group_name_H-M   'P 1'
#
loop_
_entity.id
_entity.type
_entity.pdbx_description
1 polymer ?
#
loop_
_entity_poly.entity_id
_entity_poly.type
_entity_poly.pdbx_seq_one_letter_code
_entity_poly.pdbx_strand_id
1 'polypeptide(L)'
;MDSIVAQIHALAETSDEVGRLEIQKGLRDVQMEIQSPKDLLMSLANSQLLIATIRMGADLKLFRNIAAHKGSMTTVQLADITGSSPQLLGRLLRYLSSNGMIRETGLHEYQANTNTHILADDKGEAMVYHGFDTHGPIVSAMPDFFKQNNYRDIDSVTDTPFQKAHNTKLRPFDWFVQNPKHFETLQKVMTSLAGAEWTVGFDLLDMEAKKVPSTPPRPSEKPFFVDVGGGHGHQSIQLGKRYTNLLGRLVLQDLPAVINQLPPIEGVQTEAYDFFEKQSIIGAKFYYLRRIIHDWPDEECTKILRNVADAMDPTSRLLIDEVVLPDTGAHWQATMADISMMIGLGGKERTSEQWHSLAGSAGLRVEQIHLYTASTYTSIIVLALK
;
A
#
# COMPACT_ATOMS: atom_id res chain seq x y z
N MET A 1 5.74 -36.29 -4.34
CA MET A 1 5.90 -34.85 -4.06
C MET A 1 6.35 -34.11 -5.31
N ASP A 2 7.46 -34.52 -5.93
CA ASP A 2 8.02 -33.88 -7.13
C ASP A 2 7.01 -33.73 -8.29
N SER A 3 6.18 -34.75 -8.53
CA SER A 3 5.12 -34.66 -9.55
C SER A 3 4.05 -33.61 -9.23
N ILE A 4 3.72 -33.40 -7.95
CA ILE A 4 2.72 -32.38 -7.54
C ILE A 4 3.34 -30.99 -7.66
N VAL A 5 4.59 -30.83 -7.19
CA VAL A 5 5.34 -29.57 -7.30
C VAL A 5 5.51 -29.16 -8.76
N ALA A 6 5.88 -30.08 -9.65
CA ALA A 6 5.98 -29.82 -11.07
C ALA A 6 4.64 -29.40 -11.70
N GLN A 7 3.52 -30.00 -11.30
CA GLN A 7 2.19 -29.61 -11.75
C GLN A 7 1.81 -28.20 -11.28
N ILE A 8 2.10 -27.86 -10.02
CA ILE A 8 1.86 -26.51 -9.48
C ILE A 8 2.67 -25.47 -10.28
N HIS A 9 3.94 -25.75 -10.57
CA HIS A 9 4.76 -24.85 -11.38
C HIS A 9 4.19 -24.68 -12.80
N ALA A 10 3.82 -25.77 -13.47
CA ALA A 10 3.24 -25.71 -14.80
C ALA A 10 1.91 -24.92 -14.83
N LEU A 11 1.07 -25.07 -13.80
CA LEU A 11 -0.15 -24.28 -13.65
C LEU A 11 0.16 -22.80 -13.41
N ALA A 12 1.12 -22.48 -12.54
CA ALA A 12 1.49 -21.11 -12.24
C ALA A 12 2.12 -20.38 -13.45
N GLU A 13 2.89 -21.09 -14.29
CA GLU A 13 3.52 -20.55 -15.50
C GLU A 13 2.49 -20.20 -16.60
N THR A 14 1.38 -20.93 -16.65
CA THR A 14 0.33 -20.75 -17.66
C THR A 14 -0.83 -19.87 -17.20
N SER A 15 -0.87 -19.51 -15.91
CA SER A 15 -1.91 -18.66 -15.32
C SER A 15 -1.61 -17.18 -15.44
N ASP A 16 -2.65 -16.37 -15.58
CA ASP A 16 -2.57 -14.92 -15.37
C ASP A 16 -2.38 -14.58 -13.88
N GLU A 17 -2.39 -13.30 -13.51
CA GLU A 17 -2.21 -12.88 -12.12
C GLU A 17 -3.29 -13.46 -11.20
N VAL A 18 -4.55 -13.44 -11.65
CA VAL A 18 -5.69 -13.95 -10.87
C VAL A 18 -5.51 -15.45 -10.61
N GLY A 19 -5.22 -16.24 -11.65
CA GLY A 19 -4.98 -17.68 -11.49
C GLY A 19 -3.77 -17.98 -10.60
N ARG A 20 -2.69 -17.19 -10.67
CA ARG A 20 -1.54 -17.35 -9.75
C ARG A 20 -1.92 -17.08 -8.30
N LEU A 21 -2.77 -16.09 -8.04
CA LEU A 21 -3.25 -15.77 -6.69
C LEU A 21 -4.17 -16.87 -6.15
N GLU A 22 -5.04 -17.44 -6.99
CA GLU A 22 -5.87 -18.59 -6.62
C GLU A 22 -5.02 -19.81 -6.26
N ILE A 23 -3.97 -20.08 -7.03
CA ILE A 23 -2.99 -21.14 -6.72
C ILE A 23 -2.34 -20.86 -5.37
N GLN A 24 -1.85 -19.64 -5.13
CA GLN A 24 -1.22 -19.28 -3.85
C GLN A 24 -2.19 -19.42 -2.66
N LYS A 25 -3.44 -19.01 -2.83
CA LYS A 25 -4.49 -19.19 -1.82
C LYS A 25 -4.72 -20.68 -1.54
N GLY A 26 -4.92 -21.49 -2.57
CA GLY A 26 -5.14 -22.93 -2.42
C GLY A 26 -3.97 -23.64 -1.72
N LEU A 27 -2.73 -23.29 -2.07
CA LEU A 27 -1.54 -23.83 -1.41
C LEU A 27 -1.47 -23.43 0.07
N ARG A 28 -1.84 -22.18 0.39
CA ARG A 28 -1.91 -21.71 1.78
C ARG A 28 -2.98 -22.45 2.57
N ASP A 29 -4.17 -22.64 1.99
CA ASP A 29 -5.28 -23.33 2.64
C ASP A 29 -4.90 -24.80 2.92
N VAL A 30 -4.37 -25.52 1.93
CA VAL A 30 -3.87 -26.90 2.10
C VAL A 30 -2.77 -26.96 3.17
N GLN A 31 -1.81 -26.03 3.16
CA GLN A 31 -0.75 -25.99 4.17
C GLN A 31 -1.33 -25.80 5.59
N MET A 32 -2.36 -24.98 5.74
CA MET A 32 -3.04 -24.77 7.03
C MET A 32 -3.84 -25.99 7.48
N GLU A 33 -4.40 -26.77 6.55
CA GLU A 33 -5.17 -27.98 6.83
C GLU A 33 -4.30 -29.17 7.24
N ILE A 34 -3.09 -29.29 6.67
CA ILE A 34 -2.23 -30.46 6.90
C ILE A 34 -1.20 -30.25 8.03
N GLN A 35 -0.96 -29.01 8.47
CA GLN A 35 0.04 -28.74 9.50
C GLN A 35 -0.36 -29.37 10.85
N SER A 36 0.61 -29.93 11.57
CA SER A 36 0.37 -30.39 12.94
C SER A 36 0.28 -29.20 13.91
N PRO A 37 -0.27 -29.39 15.13
CA PRO A 37 -0.23 -28.37 16.17
C PRO A 37 1.20 -27.88 16.48
N LYS A 38 2.19 -28.79 16.42
CA LYS A 38 3.59 -28.44 16.64
C LYS A 38 4.10 -27.52 15.52
N ASP A 39 3.75 -27.79 14.27
CA ASP A 39 4.21 -27.00 13.12
C ASP A 39 3.67 -25.57 13.21
N LEU A 40 2.40 -25.41 13.60
CA LEU A 40 1.81 -24.10 13.86
C LEU A 40 2.56 -23.34 14.97
N LEU A 41 2.81 -23.98 16.11
CA LEU A 41 3.54 -23.35 17.23
C LEU A 41 4.96 -22.92 16.82
N MET A 42 5.67 -23.77 16.05
CA MET A 42 7.00 -23.44 15.53
C MET A 42 6.94 -22.29 14.52
N SER A 43 5.93 -22.26 13.65
CA SER A 43 5.71 -21.17 12.69
C SER A 43 5.46 -19.83 13.38
N LEU A 44 4.64 -19.83 14.44
CA LEU A 44 4.37 -18.64 15.25
C LEU A 44 5.66 -18.13 15.92
N ALA A 45 6.44 -19.03 16.56
CA ALA A 45 7.72 -18.67 17.16
C ALA A 45 8.73 -18.14 16.12
N ASN A 46 8.72 -18.71 14.93
CA ASN A 46 9.61 -18.34 13.83
C ASN A 46 9.27 -16.97 13.23
N SER A 47 8.00 -16.57 13.22
CA SER A 47 7.55 -15.35 12.53
C SER A 47 8.30 -14.08 12.98
N GLN A 48 8.46 -13.87 14.29
CA GLN A 48 9.18 -12.72 14.86
C GLN A 48 10.70 -12.83 14.67
N LEU A 49 11.25 -14.05 14.81
CA LEU A 49 12.68 -14.27 14.64
C LEU A 49 13.12 -14.07 13.18
N LEU A 50 12.29 -14.48 12.24
CA LEU A 50 12.56 -14.36 10.81
C LEU A 50 12.63 -12.91 10.39
N ILE A 51 11.64 -12.09 10.74
CA ILE A 51 11.64 -10.67 10.34
C ILE A 51 12.84 -9.92 10.95
N ALA A 52 13.20 -10.20 12.20
CA ALA A 52 14.39 -9.62 12.83
C ALA A 52 15.68 -10.03 12.11
N THR A 53 15.78 -11.30 11.70
CA THR A 53 16.96 -11.81 11.00
C THR A 53 17.05 -11.26 9.57
N ILE A 54 15.93 -11.11 8.87
CA ILE A 54 15.87 -10.44 7.57
C ILE A 54 16.30 -8.98 7.73
N ARG A 55 15.82 -8.29 8.77
CA ARG A 55 16.22 -6.92 9.07
C ARG A 55 17.73 -6.77 9.30
N MET A 56 18.34 -7.68 10.07
CA MET A 56 19.80 -7.74 10.22
C MET A 56 20.50 -8.00 8.87
N GLY A 57 19.95 -8.87 8.02
CA GLY A 57 20.48 -9.12 6.69
C GLY A 57 20.46 -7.87 5.79
N ALA A 58 19.43 -7.04 5.92
CA ALA A 58 19.34 -5.76 5.22
C ALA A 58 20.35 -4.72 5.77
N ASP A 59 20.59 -4.66 7.09
CA ASP A 59 21.63 -3.81 7.68
C ASP A 59 23.02 -4.17 7.17
N LEU A 60 23.32 -5.46 7.13
CA LEU A 60 24.59 -6.01 6.66
C LEU A 60 24.72 -5.99 5.13
N LYS A 61 23.69 -5.53 4.41
CA LYS A 61 23.61 -5.56 2.93
C LYS A 61 23.84 -6.96 2.35
N LEU A 62 23.50 -8.01 3.10
CA LEU A 62 23.73 -9.40 2.70
C LEU A 62 22.99 -9.74 1.41
N PHE A 63 21.72 -9.37 1.30
CA PHE A 63 20.91 -9.68 0.13
C PHE A 63 21.47 -9.01 -1.12
N ARG A 64 21.87 -7.74 -1.04
CA ARG A 64 22.51 -7.02 -2.15
C ARG A 64 23.84 -7.64 -2.57
N ASN A 65 24.70 -7.98 -1.61
CA ASN A 65 26.00 -8.60 -1.89
C ASN A 65 25.83 -9.97 -2.56
N ILE A 66 24.94 -10.82 -2.05
CA ILE A 66 24.66 -12.14 -2.61
C ILE A 66 23.99 -12.03 -3.98
N ALA A 67 23.04 -11.10 -4.15
CA ALA A 67 22.34 -10.87 -5.43
C ALA A 67 23.26 -10.32 -6.53
N ALA A 68 24.26 -9.51 -6.17
CA ALA A 68 25.22 -8.95 -7.12
C ALA A 68 26.30 -9.95 -7.56
N HIS A 69 26.50 -11.04 -6.80
CA HIS A 69 27.53 -12.03 -7.09
C HIS A 69 27.06 -13.07 -8.11
N LYS A 70 27.93 -13.44 -9.05
CA LYS A 70 27.67 -14.54 -9.99
C LYS A 70 28.06 -15.86 -9.32
N GLY A 71 27.08 -16.68 -8.99
CA GLY A 71 27.30 -17.97 -8.34
C GLY A 71 27.23 -17.88 -6.82
N SER A 72 27.93 -18.77 -6.13
CA SER A 72 27.87 -18.88 -4.67
C SER A 72 28.97 -18.09 -3.98
N MET A 73 28.67 -17.56 -2.79
CA MET A 73 29.61 -16.91 -1.89
C MET A 73 29.76 -17.73 -0.61
N THR A 74 30.99 -17.83 -0.11
CA THR A 74 31.29 -18.50 1.15
C THR A 74 30.95 -17.61 2.35
N THR A 75 30.72 -18.22 3.52
CA THR A 75 30.53 -17.50 4.79
C THR A 75 31.71 -16.58 5.10
N VAL A 76 32.94 -17.00 4.80
CA VAL A 76 34.16 -16.20 5.04
C VAL A 76 34.16 -14.94 4.16
N GLN A 77 33.90 -15.09 2.86
CA GLN A 77 33.82 -13.94 1.95
C GLN A 77 32.74 -12.94 2.37
N LEU A 78 31.56 -13.42 2.76
CA LEU A 78 30.48 -12.55 3.24
C LEU A 78 30.85 -11.89 4.58
N ALA A 79 31.56 -12.59 5.46
CA ALA A 79 32.03 -12.04 6.73
C ALA A 79 33.05 -10.91 6.50
N ASP A 80 33.99 -11.12 5.59
CA ASP A 80 35.00 -10.12 5.20
C ASP A 80 34.34 -8.86 4.59
N ILE A 81 33.37 -9.04 3.68
CA ILE A 81 32.67 -7.92 3.02
C ILE A 81 31.83 -7.11 4.02
N THR A 82 31.17 -7.79 4.96
CA THR A 82 30.27 -7.13 5.90
C THR A 82 30.95 -6.68 7.19
N GLY A 83 32.22 -7.03 7.40
CA GLY A 83 32.93 -6.81 8.66
C GLY A 83 32.36 -7.62 9.84
N SER A 84 31.63 -8.70 9.56
CA SER A 84 30.95 -9.51 10.58
C SER A 84 31.82 -10.64 11.12
N SER A 85 31.55 -11.11 12.34
CA SER A 85 32.14 -12.36 12.83
C SER A 85 31.68 -13.54 11.96
N PRO A 86 32.59 -14.39 11.44
CA PRO A 86 32.21 -15.55 10.63
C PRO A 86 31.28 -16.52 11.35
N GLN A 87 31.42 -16.67 12.67
CA GLN A 87 30.58 -17.55 13.47
C GLN A 87 29.14 -17.02 13.58
N LEU A 88 28.98 -15.72 13.85
CA LEU A 88 27.68 -15.06 13.88
C LEU A 88 27.02 -15.15 12.50
N LEU A 89 27.76 -14.75 11.46
CA LEU A 89 27.23 -14.70 10.11
C LEU A 89 26.86 -16.10 9.60
N GLY A 90 27.68 -17.11 9.88
CA GLY A 90 27.36 -18.50 9.54
C GLY A 90 26.06 -19.00 10.17
N ARG A 91 25.71 -18.53 11.38
CA ARG A 91 24.40 -18.84 12.00
C ARG A 91 23.25 -18.12 11.27
N LEU A 92 23.42 -16.85 10.95
CA LEU A 92 22.43 -16.05 10.23
C LEU A 92 22.16 -16.62 8.83
N LEU A 93 23.21 -16.93 8.06
CA LEU A 93 23.09 -17.46 6.70
C LEU A 93 22.37 -18.81 6.68
N ARG A 94 22.73 -19.75 7.58
CA ARG A 94 22.00 -21.02 7.71
C ARG A 94 20.51 -20.81 8.00
N TYR A 95 20.19 -19.91 8.92
CA TYR A 95 18.81 -19.63 9.28
C TYR A 95 18.02 -18.96 8.14
N LEU A 96 18.60 -17.94 7.49
CA LEU A 96 18.02 -17.30 6.30
C LEU A 96 17.82 -18.32 5.17
N SER A 97 18.75 -19.25 4.99
CA SER A 97 18.63 -20.28 3.96
C SER A 97 17.53 -21.29 4.27
N SER A 98 17.44 -21.75 5.52
CA SER A 98 16.37 -22.67 5.95
C SER A 98 14.97 -22.06 5.84
N ASN A 99 14.86 -20.73 5.85
CA ASN A 99 13.62 -19.98 5.63
C ASN A 99 13.44 -19.52 4.17
N GLY A 100 14.29 -19.99 3.25
CA GLY A 100 14.16 -19.73 1.81
C GLY A 100 14.51 -18.30 1.37
N MET A 101 15.15 -17.49 2.23
CA MET A 101 15.55 -16.12 1.87
C MET A 101 16.82 -16.08 1.02
N ILE A 102 17.67 -17.11 1.15
CA ILE A 102 18.86 -17.38 0.33
C ILE A 102 18.97 -18.89 0.08
N ARG A 103 19.78 -19.32 -0.88
CA ARG A 103 19.99 -20.74 -1.18
C ARG A 103 21.35 -21.21 -0.69
N GLU A 104 21.42 -22.25 0.15
CA GLU A 104 22.67 -22.94 0.47
C GLU A 104 22.98 -23.94 -0.66
N THR A 105 24.16 -23.82 -1.28
CA THR A 105 24.59 -24.66 -2.42
C THR A 105 25.67 -25.66 -2.06
N GLY A 106 26.29 -25.50 -0.90
CA GLY A 106 27.41 -26.28 -0.41
C GLY A 106 27.73 -25.93 1.04
N LEU A 107 28.68 -26.63 1.64
CA LEU A 107 29.08 -26.38 3.02
C LEU A 107 29.58 -24.93 3.16
N HIS A 108 28.80 -24.11 3.87
CA HIS A 108 29.09 -22.68 4.08
C HIS A 108 29.04 -21.82 2.81
N GLU A 109 28.36 -22.28 1.76
CA GLU A 109 28.23 -21.58 0.46
C GLU A 109 26.78 -21.21 0.17
N TYR A 110 26.54 -19.96 -0.21
CA TYR A 110 25.21 -19.40 -0.41
C TYR A 110 25.10 -18.64 -1.72
N GLN A 111 23.95 -18.77 -2.38
CA GLN A 111 23.62 -18.14 -3.64
C GLN A 111 22.27 -17.41 -3.54
N ALA A 112 22.10 -16.39 -4.37
CA ALA A 112 20.82 -15.69 -4.50
C ALA A 112 19.72 -16.62 -5.04
N ASN A 113 18.51 -16.44 -4.53
CA ASN A 113 17.28 -16.97 -5.10
C ASN A 113 16.30 -15.80 -5.36
N THR A 114 15.07 -16.11 -5.80
CA THR A 114 14.04 -15.09 -6.06
C THR A 114 13.80 -14.17 -4.86
N ASN A 115 13.69 -14.71 -3.64
CA ASN A 115 13.49 -13.92 -2.42
C ASN A 115 14.71 -13.03 -2.11
N THR A 116 15.93 -13.53 -2.35
CA THR A 116 17.14 -12.72 -2.21
C THR A 116 17.09 -11.49 -3.11
N HIS A 117 16.68 -11.65 -4.37
CA HIS A 117 16.56 -10.52 -5.30
C HIS A 117 15.46 -9.54 -4.88
N ILE A 118 14.31 -10.03 -4.41
CA ILE A 118 13.24 -9.18 -3.87
C ILE A 118 13.76 -8.36 -2.67
N LEU A 119 14.48 -8.98 -1.74
CA LEU A 119 15.02 -8.32 -0.55
C LEU A 119 16.23 -7.41 -0.85
N ALA A 120 16.90 -7.61 -1.98
CA ALA A 120 18.00 -6.77 -2.44
C ALA A 120 17.52 -5.49 -3.15
N ASP A 121 16.35 -5.56 -3.78
CA ASP A 121 15.69 -4.42 -4.44
C ASP A 121 15.35 -3.31 -3.44
N ASP A 122 15.41 -2.06 -3.90
CA ASP A 122 15.19 -0.89 -3.05
C ASP A 122 13.80 -0.88 -2.39
N LYS A 123 12.77 -1.40 -3.07
CA LYS A 123 11.41 -1.47 -2.53
C LYS A 123 11.27 -2.58 -1.50
N GLY A 124 11.83 -3.76 -1.79
CA GLY A 124 11.82 -4.88 -0.84
C GLY A 124 12.63 -4.55 0.41
N GLU A 125 13.77 -3.89 0.25
CA GLU A 125 14.55 -3.37 1.37
C GLU A 125 13.73 -2.37 2.19
N ALA A 126 13.12 -1.37 1.56
CA ALA A 126 12.28 -0.40 2.26
C ALA A 126 11.13 -1.06 3.04
N MET A 127 10.50 -2.11 2.50
CA MET A 127 9.49 -2.89 3.21
C MET A 127 10.03 -3.59 4.47
N VAL A 128 11.26 -4.09 4.43
CA VAL A 128 11.92 -4.68 5.62
C VAL A 128 12.12 -3.63 6.71
N TYR A 129 12.67 -2.46 6.36
CA TYR A 129 12.87 -1.36 7.33
C TYR A 129 11.53 -0.82 7.84
N HIS A 130 10.56 -0.58 6.98
CA HIS A 130 9.23 -0.11 7.40
C HIS A 130 8.53 -1.14 8.29
N GLY A 131 8.49 -2.40 7.84
CA GLY A 131 7.85 -3.50 8.55
C GLY A 131 8.44 -3.76 9.93
N PHE A 132 9.77 -3.70 10.07
CA PHE A 132 10.43 -3.92 11.35
C PHE A 132 10.57 -2.67 12.21
N ASP A 133 11.11 -1.57 11.67
CA ASP A 133 11.48 -0.38 12.45
C ASP A 133 10.25 0.51 12.75
N THR A 134 9.22 0.49 11.88
CA THR A 134 8.03 1.35 12.02
C THR A 134 6.82 0.55 12.51
N HIS A 135 6.42 -0.47 11.75
CA HIS A 135 5.18 -1.20 11.99
C HIS A 135 5.32 -2.26 13.09
N GLY A 136 6.47 -2.92 13.20
CA GLY A 136 6.76 -3.95 14.23
C GLY A 136 6.48 -3.48 15.67
N PRO A 137 6.98 -2.29 16.08
CA PRO A 137 6.65 -1.70 17.39
C PRO A 137 5.14 -1.49 17.60
N ILE A 138 4.41 -1.06 16.56
CA ILE A 138 2.96 -0.80 16.60
C ILE A 138 2.20 -2.10 16.85
N VAL A 139 2.53 -3.14 16.08
CA VAL A 139 1.96 -4.49 16.25
C VAL A 139 2.24 -5.03 17.65
N SER A 140 3.45 -4.81 18.17
CA SER A 140 3.85 -5.25 19.51
C SER A 140 3.10 -4.51 20.62
N ALA A 141 2.79 -3.22 20.42
CA ALA A 141 2.05 -2.40 21.37
C ALA A 141 0.53 -2.65 21.38
N MET A 142 -0.01 -3.21 20.28
CA MET A 142 -1.45 -3.40 20.06
C MET A 142 -2.17 -4.15 21.20
N PRO A 143 -1.70 -5.31 21.70
CA PRO A 143 -2.43 -6.04 22.75
C PRO A 143 -2.55 -5.25 24.05
N ASP A 144 -1.47 -4.59 24.47
CA ASP A 144 -1.48 -3.80 25.69
C ASP A 144 -2.30 -2.52 25.55
N PHE A 145 -2.33 -1.92 24.35
CA PHE A 145 -3.21 -0.79 24.05
C PHE A 145 -4.68 -1.17 24.22
N PHE A 146 -5.14 -2.22 23.54
CA PHE A 146 -6.54 -2.63 23.62
C PHE A 146 -6.93 -3.11 25.03
N LYS A 147 -6.02 -3.78 25.74
CA LYS A 147 -6.23 -4.09 27.17
C LYS A 147 -6.45 -2.84 28.01
N GLN A 148 -5.69 -1.77 27.78
CA GLN A 148 -5.82 -0.50 28.51
C GLN A 148 -7.10 0.26 28.14
N ASN A 149 -7.53 0.20 26.89
CA ASN A 149 -8.77 0.84 26.43
C ASN A 149 -10.04 -0.02 26.67
N ASN A 150 -9.90 -1.18 27.34
CA ASN A 150 -11.00 -2.14 27.53
C ASN A 150 -11.63 -2.64 26.22
N TYR A 151 -10.81 -2.85 25.18
CA TYR A 151 -11.22 -3.36 23.87
C TYR A 151 -12.32 -2.54 23.20
N ARG A 152 -12.29 -1.21 23.38
CA ARG A 152 -13.14 -0.27 22.65
C ARG A 152 -12.57 0.03 21.27
N ASP A 153 -13.45 0.45 20.37
CA ASP A 153 -13.08 0.94 19.05
C ASP A 153 -12.11 2.12 19.14
N ILE A 154 -11.28 2.26 18.11
CA ILE A 154 -10.43 3.44 17.92
C ILE A 154 -11.25 4.50 17.19
N ASP A 155 -11.45 5.65 17.83
CA ASP A 155 -12.20 6.79 17.30
C ASP A 155 -11.33 8.03 17.08
N SER A 156 -10.02 7.93 17.34
CA SER A 156 -9.08 9.03 17.20
C SER A 156 -7.78 8.61 16.52
N VAL A 157 -7.35 9.39 15.53
CA VAL A 157 -6.05 9.24 14.86
C VAL A 157 -4.84 9.55 15.77
N THR A 158 -5.09 10.12 16.95
CA THR A 158 -4.06 10.43 17.96
C THR A 158 -4.07 9.51 19.17
N ASP A 159 -4.95 8.50 19.19
CA ASP A 159 -5.02 7.51 20.28
C ASP A 159 -5.12 6.10 19.71
N THR A 160 -4.01 5.62 19.18
CA THR A 160 -3.86 4.27 18.61
C THR A 160 -2.61 3.58 19.17
N PRO A 161 -2.40 2.27 18.89
CA PRO A 161 -1.14 1.61 19.18
C PRO A 161 0.10 2.34 18.63
N PHE A 162 -0.04 3.16 17.57
CA PHE A 162 1.04 3.98 17.03
C PHE A 162 1.65 4.90 18.08
N GLN A 163 0.83 5.69 18.79
CA GLN A 163 1.29 6.66 19.77
C GLN A 163 2.02 5.98 20.93
N LYS A 164 1.53 4.81 21.34
CA LYS A 164 2.18 4.00 22.37
C LYS A 164 3.52 3.46 21.92
N ALA A 165 3.60 2.92 20.71
CA ALA A 165 4.82 2.32 20.17
C ALA A 165 5.95 3.35 19.96
N HIS A 166 5.60 4.53 19.47
CA HIS A 166 6.57 5.59 19.14
C HIS A 166 6.67 6.69 20.21
N ASN A 167 6.04 6.48 21.37
CA ASN A 167 6.02 7.40 22.51
C ASN A 167 5.77 8.87 22.09
N THR A 168 4.68 9.09 21.36
CA THR A 168 4.34 10.38 20.76
C THR A 168 2.87 10.73 21.00
N LYS A 169 2.53 12.02 20.91
CA LYS A 169 1.14 12.52 20.91
C LYS A 169 0.71 13.06 19.55
N LEU A 170 1.61 12.99 18.56
CA LEU A 170 1.38 13.50 17.22
C LEU A 170 0.45 12.57 16.44
N ARG A 171 -0.20 13.12 15.41
CA ARG A 171 -0.79 12.30 14.34
C ARG A 171 0.33 11.55 13.61
N PRO A 172 0.07 10.35 13.05
CA PRO A 172 1.12 9.55 12.42
C PRO A 172 1.91 10.29 11.33
N PHE A 173 1.24 11.01 10.43
CA PHE A 173 1.92 11.77 9.38
C PHE A 173 2.72 12.97 9.91
N ASP A 174 2.25 13.66 10.95
CA ASP A 174 3.03 14.71 11.62
C ASP A 174 4.31 14.13 12.26
N TRP A 175 4.23 12.92 12.82
CA TRP A 175 5.38 12.19 13.35
C TRP A 175 6.35 11.77 12.23
N PHE A 176 5.84 11.27 11.10
CA PHE A 176 6.69 10.89 9.96
C PHE A 176 7.49 12.08 9.41
N VAL A 177 6.89 13.27 9.32
CA VAL A 177 7.60 14.49 8.91
C VAL A 177 8.78 14.79 9.85
N GLN A 178 8.64 14.53 11.15
CA GLN A 178 9.72 14.72 12.13
C GLN A 178 10.72 13.55 12.18
N ASN A 179 10.41 12.42 11.53
CA ASN A 179 11.19 11.19 11.53
C ASN A 179 11.51 10.75 10.09
N PRO A 180 12.35 11.51 9.36
CA PRO A 180 12.51 11.38 7.91
C PRO A 180 12.98 10.00 7.45
N LYS A 181 13.77 9.28 8.25
CA LYS A 181 14.18 7.89 7.94
C LYS A 181 12.98 6.95 7.84
N HIS A 182 12.03 7.06 8.77
CA HIS A 182 10.81 6.26 8.74
C HIS A 182 9.92 6.69 7.56
N PHE A 183 9.81 7.99 7.33
CA PHE A 183 8.98 8.51 6.25
C PHE A 183 9.49 8.09 4.87
N GLU A 184 10.80 8.13 4.64
CA GLU A 184 11.42 7.67 3.38
C GLU A 184 11.07 6.21 3.09
N THR A 185 11.17 5.33 4.09
CA THR A 185 10.83 3.91 3.91
C THR A 185 9.34 3.71 3.63
N LEU A 186 8.46 4.45 4.33
CA LEU A 186 7.02 4.44 4.08
C LEU A 186 6.72 4.90 2.64
N GLN A 187 7.29 6.00 2.17
CA GLN A 187 7.08 6.53 0.82
C GLN A 187 7.47 5.52 -0.27
N LYS A 188 8.60 4.82 -0.10
CA LYS A 188 9.03 3.75 -1.01
C LYS A 188 8.04 2.58 -1.01
N VAL A 189 7.57 2.16 0.17
CA VAL A 189 6.56 1.10 0.30
C VAL A 189 5.24 1.51 -0.36
N MET A 190 4.74 2.72 -0.11
CA MET A 190 3.52 3.24 -0.71
C MET A 190 3.60 3.24 -2.24
N THR A 191 4.75 3.63 -2.81
CA THR A 191 5.00 3.61 -4.26
C THR A 191 5.12 2.18 -4.81
N SER A 192 5.65 1.24 -4.02
CA SER A 192 5.78 -0.17 -4.42
C SER A 192 4.44 -0.90 -4.51
N LEU A 193 3.46 -0.48 -3.71
CA LEU A 193 2.11 -1.03 -3.68
C LEU A 193 1.18 -0.39 -4.72
N ALA A 194 1.71 0.34 -5.70
CA ALA A 194 0.91 0.86 -6.81
C ALA A 194 0.31 -0.32 -7.59
N GLY A 195 -1.01 -0.51 -7.46
CA GLY A 195 -1.76 -1.57 -8.13
C GLY A 195 -1.87 -1.37 -9.65
N ALA A 196 -2.69 -2.20 -10.29
CA ALA A 196 -2.98 -2.11 -11.71
C ALA A 196 -3.48 -0.71 -12.12
N GLU A 197 -3.43 -0.41 -13.42
CA GLU A 197 -3.90 0.86 -13.95
C GLU A 197 -5.43 0.96 -13.82
N TRP A 198 -5.90 1.78 -12.88
CA TRP A 198 -7.33 1.96 -12.56
C TRP A 198 -8.16 2.50 -13.73
N THR A 199 -7.51 3.11 -14.72
CA THR A 199 -8.18 3.65 -15.92
C THR A 199 -8.55 2.56 -16.93
N VAL A 200 -7.97 1.35 -16.83
CA VAL A 200 -8.28 0.26 -17.76
C VAL A 200 -9.66 -0.32 -17.46
N GLY A 201 -10.48 -0.42 -18.50
CA GLY A 201 -11.84 -0.98 -18.41
C GLY A 201 -12.82 -0.08 -17.65
N PHE A 202 -12.47 1.18 -17.38
CA PHE A 202 -13.33 2.11 -16.67
C PHE A 202 -14.11 3.02 -17.65
N ASP A 203 -15.19 2.48 -18.22
CA ASP A 203 -15.94 3.10 -19.33
C ASP A 203 -16.42 4.53 -19.06
N LEU A 204 -16.83 4.84 -17.82
CA LEU A 204 -17.30 6.18 -17.45
C LEU A 204 -16.22 7.25 -17.70
N LEU A 205 -15.00 6.99 -17.24
CA LEU A 205 -13.86 7.89 -17.47
C LEU A 205 -13.53 7.97 -18.96
N ASP A 206 -13.45 6.82 -19.64
CA ASP A 206 -13.08 6.73 -21.05
C ASP A 206 -14.05 7.51 -21.95
N MET A 207 -15.36 7.38 -21.70
CA MET A 207 -16.39 8.11 -22.45
C MET A 207 -16.31 9.61 -22.22
N GLU A 208 -16.10 10.05 -20.98
CA GLU A 208 -16.01 11.48 -20.65
C GLU A 208 -14.71 12.10 -21.16
N ALA A 209 -13.59 11.39 -21.07
CA ALA A 209 -12.30 11.84 -21.60
C ALA A 209 -12.35 12.02 -23.13
N LYS A 210 -13.02 11.12 -23.86
CA LYS A 210 -13.18 11.22 -25.32
C LYS A 210 -14.05 12.40 -25.78
N LYS A 211 -14.89 12.96 -24.90
CA LYS A 211 -15.71 14.15 -25.20
C LYS A 211 -14.90 15.45 -25.11
N VAL A 212 -13.76 15.43 -24.43
CA VAL A 212 -12.93 16.62 -24.23
C VAL A 212 -12.19 16.97 -25.53
N PRO A 213 -12.35 18.19 -26.07
CA PRO A 213 -11.65 18.60 -27.29
C PRO A 213 -10.12 18.60 -27.11
N SER A 214 -9.39 18.23 -28.17
CA SER A 214 -7.92 18.30 -28.19
C SER A 214 -7.36 19.74 -28.25
N THR A 215 -8.22 20.76 -28.19
CA THR A 215 -7.80 22.17 -28.14
C THR A 215 -7.34 22.57 -26.73
N PRO A 216 -6.43 23.55 -26.60
CA PRO A 216 -6.04 24.08 -25.30
C PRO A 216 -7.26 24.50 -24.46
N PRO A 217 -7.22 24.31 -23.13
CA PRO A 217 -8.32 24.69 -22.25
C PRO A 217 -8.54 26.20 -22.26
N ARG A 218 -9.80 26.62 -22.19
CA ARG A 218 -10.14 28.04 -22.02
C ARG A 218 -9.92 28.45 -20.56
N PRO A 219 -9.58 29.71 -20.26
CA PRO A 219 -9.38 30.16 -18.87
C PRO A 219 -10.59 29.96 -17.94
N SER A 220 -11.81 29.95 -18.50
CA SER A 220 -13.06 29.69 -17.75
C SER A 220 -13.50 28.23 -17.76
N GLU A 221 -12.73 27.35 -18.40
CA GLU A 221 -13.04 25.92 -18.45
C GLU A 221 -12.74 25.28 -17.10
N LYS A 222 -13.70 24.52 -16.59
CA LYS A 222 -13.52 23.78 -15.33
C LYS A 222 -12.52 22.63 -15.53
N PRO A 223 -11.70 22.30 -14.52
CA PRO A 223 -10.85 21.13 -14.58
C PRO A 223 -11.63 19.85 -14.87
N PHE A 224 -11.01 18.95 -15.64
CA PHE A 224 -11.57 17.63 -15.87
C PHE A 224 -11.34 16.71 -14.67
N PHE A 225 -10.17 16.83 -14.03
CA PHE A 225 -9.76 15.95 -12.94
C PHE A 225 -9.03 16.74 -11.87
N VAL A 226 -9.45 16.55 -10.61
CA VAL A 226 -8.80 17.10 -9.41
C VAL A 226 -8.33 15.93 -8.56
N ASP A 227 -7.02 15.73 -8.49
CA ASP A 227 -6.33 14.70 -7.73
C ASP A 227 -6.07 15.22 -6.30
N VAL A 228 -6.97 14.90 -5.37
CA VAL A 228 -6.96 15.43 -4.00
C VAL A 228 -6.10 14.54 -3.10
N GLY A 229 -5.04 15.10 -2.53
CA GLY A 229 -4.03 14.34 -1.79
C GLY A 229 -3.18 13.47 -2.71
N GLY A 230 -2.93 13.91 -3.95
CA GLY A 230 -2.32 13.07 -4.99
C GLY A 230 -0.79 12.87 -4.83
N GLY A 231 -0.17 13.45 -3.80
CA GLY A 231 1.25 13.30 -3.47
C GLY A 231 2.16 13.70 -4.61
N HIS A 232 2.84 12.72 -5.20
CA HIS A 232 3.75 12.92 -6.33
C HIS A 232 3.05 13.05 -7.69
N GLY A 233 1.71 13.06 -7.72
CA GLY A 233 0.92 13.24 -8.94
C GLY A 233 0.92 12.04 -9.87
N HIS A 234 1.25 10.84 -9.38
CA HIS A 234 1.35 9.63 -10.21
C HIS A 234 0.08 9.38 -11.04
N GLN A 235 -1.09 9.62 -10.47
CA GLN A 235 -2.38 9.38 -11.12
C GLN A 235 -2.67 10.43 -12.18
N SER A 236 -2.44 11.70 -11.86
CA SER A 236 -2.49 12.80 -12.83
C SER A 236 -1.53 12.58 -14.01
N ILE A 237 -0.29 12.15 -13.77
CA ILE A 237 0.70 11.84 -14.82
C ILE A 237 0.22 10.67 -15.69
N GLN A 238 -0.26 9.60 -15.08
CA GLN A 238 -0.77 8.44 -15.82
C GLN A 238 -1.97 8.83 -16.70
N LEU A 239 -2.90 9.60 -16.16
CA LEU A 239 -4.08 10.05 -16.89
C LEU A 239 -3.69 10.96 -18.07
N GLY A 240 -2.76 11.89 -17.88
CA GLY A 240 -2.24 12.76 -18.94
C GLY A 240 -1.49 12.02 -20.05
N LYS A 241 -0.79 10.92 -19.71
CA LYS A 241 -0.14 10.04 -20.70
C LYS A 241 -1.16 9.26 -21.52
N ARG A 242 -2.24 8.79 -20.90
CA ARG A 242 -3.29 8.01 -21.56
C ARG A 242 -4.22 8.88 -22.41
N TYR A 243 -4.57 10.06 -21.90
CA TYR A 243 -5.49 11.00 -22.54
C TYR A 243 -4.84 12.36 -22.71
N THR A 244 -4.04 12.51 -23.77
CA THR A 244 -3.26 13.73 -24.03
C THR A 244 -4.14 14.97 -24.26
N ASN A 245 -5.40 14.80 -24.63
CA ASN A 245 -6.39 15.89 -24.74
C ASN A 245 -6.80 16.47 -23.37
N LEU A 246 -6.50 15.78 -22.27
CA LEU A 246 -6.73 16.29 -20.91
C LEU A 246 -5.58 17.15 -20.37
N LEU A 247 -4.44 17.22 -21.06
CA LEU A 247 -3.33 18.07 -20.62
C LEU A 247 -3.78 19.53 -20.51
N GLY A 248 -3.46 20.15 -19.37
CA GLY A 248 -3.93 21.49 -18.97
C GLY A 248 -5.28 21.51 -18.26
N ARG A 249 -5.98 20.37 -18.12
CA ARG A 249 -7.27 20.22 -17.42
C ARG A 249 -7.17 19.34 -16.17
N LEU A 250 -5.94 19.03 -15.74
CA LEU A 250 -5.63 18.23 -14.56
C LEU A 250 -5.12 19.16 -13.47
N VAL A 251 -5.66 19.01 -12.26
CA VAL A 251 -5.20 19.72 -11.07
C VAL A 251 -4.79 18.69 -10.03
N LEU A 252 -3.59 18.85 -9.48
CA LEU A 252 -3.08 18.09 -8.35
C LEU A 252 -3.13 18.97 -7.10
N GLN A 253 -3.81 18.48 -6.07
CA GLN A 253 -3.93 19.12 -4.77
C GLN A 253 -3.21 18.30 -3.71
N ASP A 254 -2.40 18.97 -2.89
CA ASP A 254 -1.78 18.37 -1.70
C ASP A 254 -1.37 19.47 -0.71
N LEU A 255 -0.89 19.11 0.48
CA LEU A 255 -0.43 20.06 1.47
C LEU A 255 0.70 20.95 0.91
N PRO A 256 0.84 22.21 1.39
CA PRO A 256 1.88 23.12 0.93
C PRO A 256 3.30 22.52 0.99
N ALA A 257 3.59 21.74 2.03
CA ALA A 257 4.90 21.11 2.21
C ALA A 257 5.24 20.10 1.10
N VAL A 258 4.24 19.43 0.52
CA VAL A 258 4.39 18.49 -0.60
C VAL A 258 4.50 19.25 -1.91
N ILE A 259 3.55 20.15 -2.18
CA ILE A 259 3.49 20.93 -3.43
C ILE A 259 4.76 21.76 -3.65
N ASN A 260 5.29 22.39 -2.60
CA ASN A 260 6.50 23.22 -2.69
C ASN A 260 7.76 22.42 -3.06
N GLN A 261 7.77 21.11 -2.86
CA GLN A 261 8.91 20.23 -3.17
C GLN A 261 8.72 19.48 -4.50
N LEU A 262 7.54 19.57 -5.09
CA LEU A 262 7.20 18.82 -6.29
C LEU A 262 7.85 19.47 -7.53
N PRO A 263 8.54 18.70 -8.38
CA PRO A 263 8.96 19.22 -9.67
C PRO A 263 7.74 19.56 -10.54
N PRO A 264 7.86 20.52 -11.49
CA PRO A 264 6.77 20.79 -12.43
C PRO A 264 6.34 19.53 -13.17
N ILE A 265 5.03 19.32 -13.25
CA ILE A 265 4.43 18.19 -13.96
C ILE A 265 3.80 18.71 -15.25
N GLU A 266 4.25 18.19 -16.40
CA GLU A 266 3.76 18.61 -17.71
C GLU A 266 2.24 18.44 -17.83
N GLY A 267 1.54 19.52 -18.15
CA GLY A 267 0.09 19.52 -18.35
C GLY A 267 -0.75 19.31 -17.09
N VAL A 268 -0.15 19.37 -15.90
CA VAL A 268 -0.84 19.26 -14.60
C VAL A 268 -0.59 20.54 -13.81
N GLN A 269 -1.67 21.21 -13.41
CA GLN A 269 -1.59 22.35 -12.47
C GLN A 269 -1.46 21.82 -11.05
N THR A 270 -0.70 22.50 -10.21
CA THR A 270 -0.52 22.13 -8.80
C THR A 270 -1.11 23.21 -7.91
N GLU A 271 -1.80 22.81 -6.85
CA GLU A 271 -2.45 23.72 -5.90
C GLU A 271 -2.21 23.21 -4.47
N ALA A 272 -1.76 24.10 -3.59
CA ALA A 272 -1.66 23.78 -2.17
C ALA A 272 -3.08 23.77 -1.55
N TYR A 273 -3.47 22.64 -0.96
CA TYR A 273 -4.81 22.42 -0.44
C TYR A 273 -4.80 21.45 0.74
N ASP A 274 -5.63 21.72 1.74
CA ASP A 274 -5.94 20.81 2.84
C ASP A 274 -7.38 20.31 2.65
N PHE A 275 -7.57 19.00 2.53
CA PHE A 275 -8.89 18.41 2.28
C PHE A 275 -9.87 18.54 3.46
N PHE A 276 -9.40 18.95 4.63
CA PHE A 276 -10.27 19.33 5.75
C PHE A 276 -10.86 20.73 5.57
N GLU A 277 -10.32 21.53 4.65
CA GLU A 277 -10.85 22.84 4.27
C GLU A 277 -11.80 22.73 3.07
N LYS A 278 -12.62 23.77 2.88
CA LYS A 278 -13.55 23.85 1.76
C LYS A 278 -12.83 23.70 0.41
N GLN A 279 -13.30 22.81 -0.45
CA GLN A 279 -12.72 22.56 -1.77
C GLN A 279 -12.76 23.83 -2.63
N SER A 280 -11.58 24.23 -3.13
CA SER A 280 -11.36 25.47 -3.88
C SER A 280 -11.76 25.37 -5.35
N ILE A 281 -11.64 24.19 -5.95
CA ILE A 281 -12.03 23.94 -7.34
C ILE A 281 -13.51 23.57 -7.39
N ILE A 282 -14.32 24.34 -8.12
CA ILE A 282 -15.78 24.17 -8.19
C ILE A 282 -16.22 23.55 -9.52
N GLY A 283 -17.01 22.48 -9.44
CA GLY A 283 -17.69 21.82 -10.55
C GLY A 283 -16.75 21.05 -11.47
N ALA A 284 -15.60 20.57 -10.99
CA ALA A 284 -14.74 19.71 -11.78
C ALA A 284 -15.51 18.44 -12.22
N LYS A 285 -15.12 17.86 -13.36
CA LYS A 285 -15.80 16.66 -13.86
C LYS A 285 -15.58 15.47 -12.92
N PHE A 286 -14.34 15.25 -12.48
CA PHE A 286 -13.96 14.25 -11.51
C PHE A 286 -13.13 14.87 -10.39
N TYR A 287 -13.56 14.65 -9.15
CA TYR A 287 -12.69 14.75 -7.97
C TYR A 287 -12.24 13.34 -7.62
N TYR A 288 -10.97 13.16 -7.30
CA TYR A 288 -10.38 11.84 -7.12
C TYR A 288 -9.56 11.80 -5.84
N LEU A 289 -9.82 10.79 -5.00
CA LEU A 289 -9.12 10.55 -3.75
C LEU A 289 -8.64 9.10 -3.76
N ARG A 290 -7.34 8.89 -3.63
CA ARG A 290 -6.74 7.55 -3.59
C ARG A 290 -5.94 7.37 -2.32
N ARG A 291 -6.24 6.32 -1.54
CA ARG A 291 -5.56 6.04 -0.26
C ARG A 291 -5.57 7.25 0.66
N ILE A 292 -6.75 7.83 0.79
CA ILE A 292 -7.02 8.97 1.67
C ILE A 292 -8.03 8.52 2.69
N ILE A 293 -9.20 8.06 2.24
CA ILE A 293 -10.34 7.81 3.12
C ILE A 293 -10.08 6.61 4.05
N HIS A 294 -9.24 5.66 3.65
CA HIS A 294 -8.88 4.53 4.51
C HIS A 294 -8.00 4.92 5.71
N ASP A 295 -7.36 6.09 5.71
CA ASP A 295 -6.48 6.54 6.79
C ASP A 295 -7.25 7.11 8.00
N TRP A 296 -8.54 7.40 7.83
CA TRP A 296 -9.30 8.21 8.78
C TRP A 296 -10.50 7.47 9.39
N PRO A 297 -10.89 7.82 10.63
CA PRO A 297 -12.18 7.47 11.21
C PRO A 297 -13.34 8.10 10.41
N ASP A 298 -14.53 7.54 10.58
CA ASP A 298 -15.69 7.88 9.73
C ASP A 298 -16.13 9.35 9.87
N GLU A 299 -15.91 9.99 11.01
CA GLU A 299 -16.25 11.41 11.20
C GLU A 299 -15.39 12.33 10.32
N GLU A 300 -14.07 12.12 10.32
CA GLU A 300 -13.11 12.81 9.45
C GLU A 300 -13.38 12.52 7.98
N CYS A 301 -13.62 11.25 7.62
CA CYS A 301 -14.00 10.89 6.25
C CYS A 301 -15.24 11.66 5.80
N THR A 302 -16.25 11.75 6.66
CA THR A 302 -17.48 12.48 6.36
C THR A 302 -17.21 13.97 6.10
N LYS A 303 -16.34 14.60 6.89
CA LYS A 303 -15.93 16.00 6.69
C LYS A 303 -15.25 16.19 5.32
N ILE A 304 -14.27 15.33 5.00
CA ILE A 304 -13.55 15.35 3.72
C ILE A 304 -14.52 15.21 2.55
N LEU A 305 -15.40 14.20 2.59
CA LEU A 305 -16.35 13.92 1.52
C LEU A 305 -17.37 15.06 1.36
N ARG A 306 -17.82 15.69 2.46
CA ARG A 306 -18.72 16.86 2.40
C ARG A 306 -18.05 18.07 1.75
N ASN A 307 -16.79 18.35 2.09
CA ASN A 307 -16.04 19.46 1.48
C ASN A 307 -15.95 19.32 -0.05
N VAL A 308 -15.78 18.09 -0.55
CA VAL A 308 -15.80 17.81 -1.99
C VAL A 308 -17.23 17.90 -2.55
N ALA A 309 -18.21 17.30 -1.88
CA ALA A 309 -19.61 17.35 -2.29
C ALA A 309 -20.14 18.78 -2.48
N ASP A 310 -19.78 19.70 -1.58
CA ASP A 310 -20.17 21.11 -1.64
C ASP A 310 -19.60 21.85 -2.86
N ALA A 311 -18.51 21.34 -3.46
CA ALA A 311 -17.91 21.88 -4.67
C ALA A 311 -18.42 21.22 -5.95
N MET A 312 -19.13 20.09 -5.86
CA MET A 312 -19.66 19.35 -7.00
C MET A 312 -20.86 20.04 -7.64
N ASP A 313 -21.05 19.85 -8.95
CA ASP A 313 -22.31 20.09 -9.64
C ASP A 313 -22.98 18.75 -10.05
N PRO A 314 -24.22 18.73 -10.57
CA PRO A 314 -24.90 17.48 -10.92
C PRO A 314 -24.15 16.59 -11.94
N THR A 315 -23.20 17.16 -12.68
CA THR A 315 -22.37 16.45 -13.67
C THR A 315 -21.04 15.96 -13.13
N SER A 316 -20.61 16.48 -11.97
CA SER A 316 -19.43 16.06 -11.24
C SER A 316 -19.58 14.64 -10.70
N ARG A 317 -18.46 13.93 -10.57
CA ARG A 317 -18.36 12.67 -9.82
C ARG A 317 -17.17 12.73 -8.87
N LEU A 318 -17.33 12.11 -7.72
CA LEU A 318 -16.24 11.84 -6.79
C LEU A 318 -15.82 10.39 -6.93
N LEU A 319 -14.56 10.16 -7.28
CA LEU A 319 -13.96 8.85 -7.46
C LEU A 319 -13.11 8.53 -6.24
N ILE A 320 -13.50 7.52 -5.47
CA ILE A 320 -12.71 7.03 -4.34
C ILE A 320 -11.98 5.76 -4.80
N ASP A 321 -10.65 5.81 -4.85
CA ASP A 321 -9.78 4.69 -5.22
C ASP A 321 -9.21 4.02 -3.97
N GLU A 322 -9.94 3.02 -3.48
CA GLU A 322 -9.71 2.35 -2.20
C GLU A 322 -10.08 0.86 -2.27
N VAL A 323 -9.83 0.13 -1.18
CA VAL A 323 -10.29 -1.25 -1.02
C VAL A 323 -11.80 -1.27 -0.75
N VAL A 324 -12.51 -2.17 -1.44
CA VAL A 324 -13.89 -2.54 -1.13
C VAL A 324 -13.90 -3.99 -0.68
N LEU A 325 -13.89 -4.20 0.64
CA LEU A 325 -13.88 -5.55 1.21
C LEU A 325 -15.15 -6.33 0.81
N PRO A 326 -15.03 -7.62 0.45
CA PRO A 326 -16.21 -8.46 0.28
C PRO A 326 -16.86 -8.74 1.64
N ASP A 327 -18.18 -8.89 1.65
CA ASP A 327 -18.94 -9.13 2.88
C ASP A 327 -18.55 -10.45 3.57
N THR A 328 -18.02 -11.42 2.81
CA THR A 328 -17.51 -12.68 3.32
C THR A 328 -16.27 -13.13 2.55
N GLY A 329 -15.42 -13.94 3.18
CA GLY A 329 -14.29 -14.60 2.50
C GLY A 329 -13.17 -13.65 2.05
N ALA A 330 -13.02 -12.49 2.70
CA ALA A 330 -11.96 -11.53 2.38
C ALA A 330 -10.57 -12.18 2.46
N HIS A 331 -9.74 -11.95 1.44
CA HIS A 331 -8.37 -12.43 1.39
C HIS A 331 -7.53 -11.87 2.56
N TRP A 332 -6.62 -12.67 3.07
CA TRP A 332 -5.83 -12.33 4.27
C TRP A 332 -5.00 -11.04 4.13
N GLN A 333 -4.61 -10.67 2.90
CA GLN A 333 -3.87 -9.43 2.68
C GLN A 333 -4.75 -8.19 2.89
N ALA A 334 -6.02 -8.25 2.49
CA ALA A 334 -6.95 -7.14 2.66
C ALA A 334 -7.33 -6.96 4.15
N THR A 335 -7.54 -8.07 4.87
CA THR A 335 -7.79 -8.01 6.33
C THR A 335 -6.54 -7.64 7.13
N MET A 336 -5.35 -8.02 6.65
CA MET A 336 -4.09 -7.51 7.21
C MET A 336 -3.94 -6.00 7.00
N ALA A 337 -4.30 -5.49 5.82
CA ALA A 337 -4.29 -4.05 5.56
C ALA A 337 -5.24 -3.30 6.49
N ASP A 338 -6.48 -3.80 6.67
CA ASP A 338 -7.46 -3.24 7.60
C ASP A 338 -6.93 -3.13 9.04
N ILE A 339 -6.41 -4.23 9.59
CA ILE A 339 -5.81 -4.21 10.93
C ILE A 339 -4.63 -3.22 10.99
N SER A 340 -3.82 -3.12 9.93
CA SER A 340 -2.69 -2.19 9.87
C SER A 340 -3.15 -0.73 9.86
N MET A 341 -4.22 -0.40 9.13
CA MET A 341 -4.82 0.95 9.12
C MET A 341 -5.41 1.29 10.48
N MET A 342 -6.12 0.36 11.11
CA MET A 342 -6.68 0.54 12.45
C MET A 342 -5.60 0.86 13.48
N ILE A 343 -4.52 0.09 13.54
CA ILE A 343 -3.50 0.27 14.58
C ILE A 343 -2.48 1.38 14.28
N GLY A 344 -2.24 1.66 12.99
CA GLY A 344 -1.27 2.65 12.55
C GLY A 344 -1.85 4.05 12.44
N LEU A 345 -3.08 4.17 11.96
CA LEU A 345 -3.70 5.44 11.57
C LEU A 345 -5.05 5.71 12.25
N GLY A 346 -5.70 4.68 12.81
CA GLY A 346 -7.08 4.79 13.32
C GLY A 346 -8.13 4.73 12.19
N GLY A 347 -7.67 4.47 10.97
CA GLY A 347 -8.50 4.25 9.80
C GLY A 347 -9.00 2.80 9.69
N LYS A 348 -9.60 2.47 8.54
CA LYS A 348 -10.15 1.14 8.26
C LYS A 348 -10.36 0.93 6.77
N GLU A 349 -10.25 -0.32 6.35
CA GLU A 349 -10.78 -0.75 5.05
C GLU A 349 -12.28 -1.01 5.18
N ARG A 350 -13.06 -0.70 4.14
CA ARG A 350 -14.52 -0.69 4.21
C ARG A 350 -15.16 -1.69 3.26
N THR A 351 -16.21 -2.34 3.71
CA THR A 351 -17.13 -3.12 2.88
C THR A 351 -17.97 -2.22 1.98
N SER A 352 -18.65 -2.82 1.00
CA SER A 352 -19.61 -2.11 0.16
C SER A 352 -20.68 -1.40 1.00
N GLU A 353 -21.27 -2.07 2.00
CA GLU A 353 -22.28 -1.48 2.89
C GLU A 353 -21.75 -0.25 3.64
N GLN A 354 -20.53 -0.35 4.19
CA GLN A 354 -19.89 0.76 4.90
C GLN A 354 -19.59 1.94 3.96
N TRP A 355 -19.18 1.69 2.73
CA TRP A 355 -19.00 2.74 1.71
C TRP A 355 -20.32 3.45 1.38
N HIS A 356 -21.43 2.72 1.23
CA HIS A 356 -22.74 3.31 1.00
C HIS A 356 -23.21 4.17 2.19
N SER A 357 -22.99 3.68 3.41
CA SER A 357 -23.31 4.42 4.65
C SER A 357 -22.51 5.71 4.76
N LEU A 358 -21.18 5.62 4.56
CA LEU A 358 -20.27 6.76 4.62
C LEU A 358 -20.60 7.80 3.54
N ALA A 359 -20.75 7.39 2.28
CA ALA A 359 -21.19 8.30 1.21
C ALA A 359 -22.53 8.97 1.57
N GLY A 360 -23.47 8.17 2.10
CA GLY A 360 -24.78 8.63 2.50
C GLY A 360 -24.74 9.74 3.56
N SER A 361 -23.82 9.66 4.51
CA SER A 361 -23.61 10.64 5.58
C SER A 361 -23.05 11.98 5.08
N ALA A 362 -22.43 11.98 3.91
CA ALA A 362 -21.87 13.15 3.23
C ALA A 362 -22.81 13.75 2.16
N GLY A 363 -24.05 13.28 2.05
CA GLY A 363 -24.99 13.76 1.02
C GLY A 363 -24.72 13.18 -0.38
N LEU A 364 -23.94 12.11 -0.45
CA LEU A 364 -23.58 11.43 -1.70
C LEU A 364 -24.25 10.06 -1.78
N ARG A 365 -24.32 9.50 -2.99
CA ARG A 365 -24.75 8.13 -3.26
C ARG A 365 -23.72 7.42 -4.13
N VAL A 366 -23.55 6.12 -3.90
CA VAL A 366 -22.73 5.26 -4.76
C VAL A 366 -23.50 4.99 -6.05
N GLU A 367 -22.89 5.27 -7.20
CA GLU A 367 -23.44 4.95 -8.52
C GLU A 367 -22.91 3.62 -9.06
N GLN A 368 -21.62 3.37 -8.83
CA GLN A 368 -20.89 2.25 -9.39
C GLN A 368 -19.68 1.93 -8.51
N ILE A 369 -19.33 0.65 -8.43
CA ILE A 369 -18.05 0.19 -7.89
C ILE A 369 -17.34 -0.57 -9.02
N HIS A 370 -16.17 -0.08 -9.44
CA HIS A 370 -15.35 -0.66 -10.49
C HIS A 370 -14.12 -1.34 -9.89
N LEU A 371 -14.17 -2.66 -9.75
CA LEU A 371 -13.04 -3.46 -9.29
C LEU A 371 -11.97 -3.55 -10.38
N TYR A 372 -10.74 -3.12 -10.08
CA TYR A 372 -9.63 -3.21 -11.04
C TYR A 372 -8.42 -4.01 -10.53
N THR A 373 -8.37 -4.33 -9.23
CA THR A 373 -7.38 -5.26 -8.68
C THR A 373 -8.06 -6.30 -7.80
N ALA A 374 -8.30 -7.51 -8.32
CA ALA A 374 -9.06 -8.56 -7.63
C ALA A 374 -8.38 -9.10 -6.36
N SER A 375 -7.04 -9.20 -6.34
CA SER A 375 -6.25 -9.68 -5.19
C SER A 375 -6.46 -8.88 -3.91
N THR A 376 -6.58 -7.57 -4.07
CA THR A 376 -6.62 -6.60 -2.97
C THR A 376 -7.97 -5.91 -2.87
N TYR A 377 -8.93 -6.29 -3.71
CA TYR A 377 -10.24 -5.67 -3.84
C TYR A 377 -10.19 -4.15 -4.11
N THR A 378 -9.09 -3.67 -4.68
CA THR A 378 -8.92 -2.24 -4.95
C THR A 378 -9.82 -1.84 -6.12
N SER A 379 -10.64 -0.83 -5.86
CA SER A 379 -11.78 -0.46 -6.69
C SER A 379 -11.91 1.05 -6.78
N ILE A 380 -12.51 1.52 -7.87
CA ILE A 380 -13.02 2.90 -7.97
C ILE A 380 -14.48 2.91 -7.56
N ILE A 381 -14.80 3.60 -6.47
CA ILE A 381 -16.16 3.85 -6.02
C ILE A 381 -16.59 5.20 -6.60
N VAL A 382 -17.57 5.17 -7.49
CA VAL A 382 -18.11 6.36 -8.15
C VAL A 382 -19.24 6.92 -7.30
N LEU A 383 -19.06 8.12 -6.78
CA LEU A 383 -20.03 8.84 -5.98
C LEU A 383 -20.63 10.02 -6.77
N ALA A 384 -21.92 10.23 -6.58
CA ALA A 384 -22.66 11.38 -7.10
C ALA A 384 -23.45 12.06 -5.97
N LEU A 385 -23.86 13.32 -6.18
CA LEU A 385 -24.79 14.01 -5.29
C LEU A 385 -26.11 13.23 -5.20
N LYS A 386 -26.71 13.21 -4.00
CA LYS A 386 -28.02 12.62 -3.74
C LYS A 386 -29.16 13.35 -4.43
#